data_AF-A0A927TMP2-F1
#
_entry.id   AF-A0A927TMP2-F1
#
_cell.length_a   1.000
_cell.length_b   1.000
_cell.length_c   1.000
_cell.angle_alpha   90.00
_cell.angle_beta   90.00
_cell.angle_gamma   90.00
#
_symmetry.space_group_name_H-M   'P 1'
#
loop_
_entity.id
_entity.type
_entity.pdbx_description
1 polymer ?
#
loop_
_entity_poly.entity_id
_entity_poly.type
_entity_poly.pdbx_seq_one_letter_code
_entity_poly.pdbx_strand_id
1 'polypeptide(L)'
;MQQECMTFDDGKVMEYLTFPLLTQTGCVSHLFTTRLGGVSQGIFASCNLSFTRGDAVEAVMENYRRVAVVMTRQEQKLLDKREGKPTPLKEPLTLTDFVCSDQTHTTNIRVATREDAGKGVVRKKDYTDVDGLITQEKGLVLSTFYADCIPLYFVDPQKKAIGLSHSGWRGTVGKMGEQTVKKMQEEFGSRPEEIYAAIGPGICQECYEVSEDVAQAVCECFEKERSIVEKLIYKKDNGKYQLDLWRTNYEILLQAGILPEHIQVTDICTCHNPSYLFSHRASHGRRGNLGAFLCLI
;
A
#
# COMPACT_ATOMS: atom_id res chain seq x y z
N MET A 1 10.11 -8.78 -4.89
CA MET A 1 9.49 -7.62 -5.59
C MET A 1 10.36 -7.19 -6.77
N GLN A 2 9.92 -6.21 -7.57
CA GLN A 2 10.74 -5.63 -8.64
C GLN A 2 10.96 -4.14 -8.39
N GLN A 3 12.22 -3.70 -8.39
CA GLN A 3 12.58 -2.28 -8.38
C GLN A 3 12.54 -1.74 -9.80
N GLU A 4 11.90 -0.59 -9.94
CA GLU A 4 11.76 0.13 -11.20
C GLU A 4 12.21 1.58 -11.00
N CYS A 5 12.53 2.26 -12.09
CA CYS A 5 12.90 3.67 -12.03
C CYS A 5 12.29 4.49 -13.18
N MET A 6 12.16 5.79 -12.95
CA MET A 6 11.78 6.76 -13.97
C MET A 6 12.63 8.02 -13.84
N THR A 7 13.23 8.44 -14.95
CA THR A 7 13.95 9.72 -15.02
C THR A 7 12.99 10.82 -15.46
N PHE A 8 13.02 11.95 -14.76
CA PHE A 8 12.23 13.14 -15.05
C PHE A 8 13.06 14.19 -15.80
N ASP A 9 12.39 15.19 -16.38
CA ASP A 9 13.03 16.25 -17.18
C ASP A 9 14.06 17.08 -16.39
N ASP A 10 13.93 17.13 -15.07
CA ASP A 10 14.89 17.78 -14.17
C ASP A 10 16.11 16.90 -13.85
N GLY A 11 16.23 15.75 -14.51
CA GLY A 11 17.32 14.78 -14.33
C GLY A 11 17.19 13.91 -13.07
N LYS A 12 16.18 14.11 -12.23
CA LYS A 12 15.98 13.26 -11.05
C LYS A 12 15.42 11.90 -11.45
N VAL A 13 15.88 10.87 -10.74
CA VAL A 13 15.40 9.49 -10.90
C VAL A 13 14.53 9.13 -9.71
N MET A 14 13.27 8.79 -9.96
CA MET A 14 12.38 8.20 -8.97
C MET A 14 12.46 6.69 -9.04
N GLU A 15 12.87 6.09 -7.92
CA GLU A 15 12.85 4.65 -7.72
C GLU A 15 11.55 4.27 -6.99
N TYR A 16 10.93 3.21 -7.47
CA TYR A 16 9.69 2.69 -6.92
C TYR A 16 9.67 1.17 -7.03
N LEU A 17 8.81 0.55 -6.22
CA LEU A 17 8.70 -0.89 -6.11
C LEU A 17 7.37 -1.35 -6.69
N THR A 18 7.41 -2.45 -7.43
CA THR A 18 6.22 -3.10 -8.02
C THR A 18 6.18 -4.58 -7.67
N PHE A 19 5.02 -5.18 -7.89
CA PHE A 19 4.76 -6.60 -7.67
C PHE A 19 4.51 -7.28 -9.01
N PRO A 20 5.43 -8.13 -9.49
CA PRO A 20 5.23 -8.89 -10.72
C PRO A 20 3.90 -9.66 -10.75
N LEU A 21 3.48 -10.22 -9.60
CA LEU A 21 2.19 -10.89 -9.45
C LEU A 21 0.98 -10.00 -9.80
N LEU A 22 1.04 -8.70 -9.51
CA LEU A 22 -0.03 -7.77 -9.87
C LEU A 22 0.16 -7.25 -11.30
N THR A 23 1.39 -7.00 -11.75
CA THR A 23 1.69 -6.54 -13.12
C THR A 23 1.22 -7.56 -14.15
N GLN A 24 1.38 -8.86 -13.88
CA GLN A 24 0.97 -9.92 -14.82
C GLN A 24 -0.54 -10.02 -15.01
N THR A 25 -1.36 -9.46 -14.11
CA THR A 25 -2.83 -9.40 -14.30
C THR A 25 -3.20 -8.53 -15.51
N GLY A 26 -2.33 -7.58 -15.88
CA GLY A 26 -2.51 -6.70 -17.03
C GLY A 26 -3.65 -5.69 -16.92
N CYS A 27 -4.28 -5.57 -15.74
CA CYS A 27 -5.44 -4.69 -15.53
C CYS A 27 -5.19 -3.54 -14.54
N VAL A 28 -3.97 -3.40 -14.03
CA VAL A 28 -3.63 -2.35 -13.05
C VAL A 28 -2.34 -1.61 -13.37
N SER A 29 -2.31 -0.34 -12.96
CA SER A 29 -1.08 0.40 -12.68
C SER A 29 -0.92 0.53 -11.16
N HIS A 30 0.28 0.30 -10.66
CA HIS A 30 0.55 0.33 -9.23
C HIS A 30 2.02 0.61 -8.93
N LEU A 31 2.27 1.13 -7.74
CA LEU A 31 3.61 1.25 -7.18
C LEU A 31 3.57 1.45 -5.68
N PHE A 32 4.68 1.09 -5.03
CA PHE A 32 5.04 1.57 -3.71
C PHE A 32 6.23 2.52 -3.85
N THR A 33 6.11 3.75 -3.35
CA THR A 33 7.19 4.74 -3.47
C THR A 33 8.36 4.39 -2.56
N THR A 34 9.55 4.80 -2.97
CA THR A 34 10.70 4.92 -2.09
C THR A 34 10.77 6.34 -1.55
N ARG A 35 11.79 6.67 -0.74
CA ARG A 35 12.06 8.07 -0.39
C ARG A 35 12.85 8.82 -1.46
N LEU A 36 13.25 8.16 -2.56
CA LEU A 36 14.13 8.72 -3.59
C LEU A 36 13.34 9.35 -4.75
N GLY A 37 13.96 10.33 -5.41
CA GLY A 37 13.46 10.97 -6.63
C GLY A 37 12.32 11.98 -6.48
N GLY A 38 12.08 12.48 -5.27
CA GLY A 38 11.17 13.62 -5.07
C GLY A 38 11.90 14.97 -4.95
N VAL A 39 11.21 15.98 -4.44
CA VAL A 39 11.72 17.36 -4.30
C VAL A 39 11.73 17.91 -2.88
N SER A 40 11.22 17.15 -1.90
CA SER A 40 11.23 17.50 -0.49
C SER A 40 12.66 17.57 0.07
N GLN A 41 12.84 18.29 1.18
CA GLN A 41 14.15 18.58 1.77
C GLN A 41 14.26 18.11 3.22
N GLY A 42 15.48 18.12 3.76
CA GLY A 42 15.76 17.78 5.16
C GLY A 42 15.27 16.38 5.55
N ILE A 43 14.52 16.28 6.65
CA ILE A 43 13.98 14.99 7.14
C ILE A 43 12.93 14.37 6.21
N PHE A 44 12.39 15.17 5.28
CA PHE A 44 11.42 14.73 4.26
C PHE A 44 12.10 14.38 2.93
N ALA A 45 13.43 14.53 2.84
CA ALA A 45 14.12 14.28 1.60
C ALA A 45 13.96 12.80 1.16
N SER A 46 13.56 12.50 -0.07
CA SER A 46 13.18 13.42 -1.16
C SER A 46 11.72 13.30 -1.60
N CYS A 47 11.11 12.12 -1.53
CA CYS A 47 9.75 11.87 -2.00
C CYS A 47 8.76 11.70 -0.83
N ASN A 48 8.49 12.77 -0.09
CA ASN A 48 7.47 12.77 0.96
C ASN A 48 6.07 13.07 0.37
N LEU A 49 5.07 12.29 0.79
CA LEU A 49 3.68 12.40 0.31
C LEU A 49 2.71 12.97 1.36
N SER A 50 3.24 13.50 2.48
CA SER A 50 2.43 13.95 3.61
C SER A 50 2.30 15.47 3.68
N PHE A 51 1.06 15.97 3.56
CA PHE A 51 0.73 17.38 3.77
C PHE A 51 0.73 17.82 5.25
N THR A 52 0.62 16.89 6.20
CA THR A 52 0.40 17.22 7.63
C THR A 52 1.66 17.09 8.49
N ARG A 53 2.82 16.79 7.90
CA ARG A 53 4.08 16.57 8.64
C ARG A 53 4.98 17.81 8.72
N GLY A 54 4.55 18.92 8.13
CA GLY A 54 5.30 20.18 8.09
C GLY A 54 6.29 20.30 6.92
N ASP A 55 6.09 19.52 5.86
CA ASP A 55 6.83 19.70 4.59
C ASP A 55 6.21 20.82 3.75
N ALA A 56 6.96 21.34 2.77
CA ALA A 56 6.45 22.34 1.84
C ALA A 56 5.34 21.74 0.96
N VAL A 57 4.19 22.43 0.87
CA VAL A 57 3.02 21.93 0.13
C VAL A 57 3.36 21.72 -1.34
N GLU A 58 4.11 22.64 -1.94
CA GLU A 58 4.54 22.59 -3.33
C GLU A 58 5.43 21.37 -3.60
N ALA A 59 6.29 21.02 -2.63
CA ALA A 59 7.15 19.85 -2.75
C ALA A 59 6.34 18.55 -2.71
N VAL A 60 5.36 18.46 -1.81
CA VAL A 60 4.46 17.31 -1.72
C VAL A 60 3.60 17.20 -2.99
N MET A 61 3.06 18.31 -3.50
CA MET A 61 2.28 18.35 -4.75
C MET A 61 3.11 17.85 -5.96
N GLU A 62 4.36 18.29 -6.07
CA GLU A 62 5.26 17.80 -7.12
C GLU A 62 5.56 16.30 -6.97
N ASN A 63 5.72 15.80 -5.74
CA ASN A 63 5.90 14.36 -5.51
C ASN A 63 4.66 13.56 -5.97
N TYR A 64 3.44 14.02 -5.72
CA TYR A 64 2.23 13.39 -6.28
C TYR A 64 2.19 13.49 -7.82
N ARG A 65 2.60 14.62 -8.40
CA ARG A 65 2.65 14.77 -9.86
C ARG A 65 3.58 13.73 -10.49
N ARG A 66 4.74 13.48 -9.86
CA ARG A 66 5.67 12.42 -10.27
C ARG A 66 5.05 11.03 -10.21
N VAL A 67 4.32 10.72 -9.14
CA VAL A 67 3.57 9.46 -9.03
C VAL A 67 2.56 9.33 -10.18
N ALA A 68 1.78 10.37 -10.47
CA ALA A 68 0.80 10.37 -11.57
C ALA A 68 1.45 10.07 -12.93
N VAL A 69 2.61 10.68 -13.19
CA VAL A 69 3.39 10.47 -14.41
C VAL A 69 3.90 9.02 -14.50
N VAL A 70 4.42 8.46 -13.40
CA VAL A 70 4.88 7.06 -13.37
C VAL A 70 3.72 6.12 -13.68
N MET A 71 2.56 6.31 -13.04
CA MET A 71 1.39 5.45 -13.23
C MET A 71 0.84 5.56 -14.66
N THR A 72 0.75 6.78 -15.21
CA THR A 72 0.40 7.02 -16.62
C THR A 72 1.34 6.27 -17.57
N ARG A 73 2.65 6.26 -17.27
CA ARG A 73 3.64 5.56 -18.10
C ARG A 73 3.48 4.05 -18.05
N GLN A 74 3.09 3.49 -16.92
CA GLN A 74 2.77 2.05 -16.80
C GLN A 74 1.54 1.70 -17.65
N GLU A 75 0.46 2.50 -17.56
CA GLU A 75 -0.74 2.32 -18.36
C GLU A 75 -0.43 2.39 -19.86
N GLN A 76 0.35 3.39 -20.29
CA GLN A 76 0.79 3.54 -21.68
C GLN A 76 1.53 2.29 -22.19
N LYS A 77 2.46 1.73 -21.39
CA LYS A 77 3.19 0.50 -21.75
C LYS A 77 2.25 -0.70 -21.90
N LEU A 78 1.25 -0.83 -21.03
CA LEU A 78 0.27 -1.92 -21.08
C LEU A 78 -0.66 -1.77 -22.30
N LEU A 79 -1.09 -0.56 -22.61
CA LEU A 79 -1.88 -0.26 -23.81
C LEU A 79 -1.10 -0.58 -25.09
N ASP A 80 0.14 -0.10 -25.20
CA ASP A 80 0.99 -0.38 -26.37
C ASP A 80 1.21 -1.88 -26.56
N LYS A 81 1.42 -2.63 -25.47
CA LYS A 81 1.57 -4.08 -25.48
C LYS A 81 0.29 -4.78 -25.94
N ARG A 82 -0.88 -4.32 -25.50
CA ARG A 82 -2.19 -4.91 -25.87
C ARG A 82 -2.53 -4.67 -27.34
N GLU A 83 -2.28 -3.47 -27.84
CA GLU A 83 -2.61 -3.08 -29.22
C GLU A 83 -1.51 -3.47 -30.22
N GLY A 84 -0.33 -3.87 -29.75
CA GLY A 84 0.83 -4.24 -30.57
C GLY A 84 1.48 -3.07 -31.31
N LYS A 85 1.13 -1.83 -30.94
CA LYS A 85 1.64 -0.59 -31.54
C LYS A 85 1.53 0.59 -30.56
N PRO A 86 2.36 1.64 -30.70
CA PRO A 86 2.18 2.88 -29.97
C PRO A 86 0.75 3.41 -30.14
N THR A 87 0.02 3.52 -29.03
CA THR A 87 -1.39 3.91 -29.03
C THR A 87 -1.61 5.03 -28.01
N PRO A 88 -2.07 6.23 -28.41
CA PRO A 88 -2.28 7.32 -27.47
C PRO A 88 -3.27 6.95 -26.35
N LEU A 89 -2.89 7.20 -25.09
CA LEU A 89 -3.85 7.24 -23.99
C LEU A 89 -4.90 8.32 -24.23
N LYS A 90 -6.12 8.10 -23.74
CA LYS A 90 -7.18 9.12 -23.81
C LYS A 90 -6.77 10.38 -23.05
N GLU A 91 -6.43 10.21 -21.78
CA GLU A 91 -5.99 11.28 -20.88
C GLU A 91 -4.98 10.70 -19.88
N PRO A 92 -3.90 11.43 -19.54
CA PRO A 92 -2.95 11.03 -18.51
C PRO A 92 -3.55 11.23 -17.11
N LEU A 93 -3.08 10.46 -16.12
CA LEU A 93 -3.45 10.67 -14.73
C LEU A 93 -2.88 11.99 -14.20
N THR A 94 -3.67 12.68 -13.41
CA THR A 94 -3.33 13.96 -12.79
C THR A 94 -3.63 13.95 -11.29
N LEU A 95 -3.34 15.05 -10.61
CA LEU A 95 -3.61 15.18 -9.16
C LEU A 95 -5.10 15.04 -8.81
N THR A 96 -6.01 15.29 -9.76
CA THR A 96 -7.45 15.15 -9.54
C THR A 96 -7.92 13.70 -9.56
N ASP A 97 -7.08 12.75 -9.98
CA ASP A 97 -7.44 11.34 -10.08
C ASP A 97 -7.16 10.54 -8.79
N PHE A 98 -6.48 11.15 -7.81
CA PHE A 98 -6.13 10.49 -6.55
C PHE A 98 -7.27 10.52 -5.53
N VAL A 99 -7.44 9.43 -4.79
CA VAL A 99 -8.28 9.36 -3.59
C VAL A 99 -7.46 8.80 -2.43
N CYS A 100 -7.33 9.59 -1.37
CA CYS A 100 -6.52 9.25 -0.22
C CYS A 100 -7.37 8.68 0.93
N SER A 101 -6.84 7.68 1.62
CA SER A 101 -7.37 7.18 2.88
C SER A 101 -7.32 8.24 3.99
N ASP A 102 -8.05 8.01 5.09
CA ASP A 102 -7.93 8.75 6.35
C ASP A 102 -7.51 7.79 7.47
N GLN A 103 -6.23 7.41 7.44
CA GLN A 103 -5.71 6.34 8.27
C GLN A 103 -5.63 6.69 9.75
N THR A 104 -6.49 6.05 10.55
CA THR A 104 -6.49 6.15 12.01
C THR A 104 -6.29 4.78 12.68
N HIS A 105 -5.86 3.76 11.91
CA HIS A 105 -5.63 2.38 12.34
C HIS A 105 -6.92 1.61 12.70
N THR A 106 -7.99 1.90 11.98
CA THR A 106 -9.24 1.13 11.99
C THR A 106 -9.19 0.01 10.95
N THR A 107 -10.32 -0.68 10.78
CA THR A 107 -10.54 -1.62 9.66
C THR A 107 -11.66 -1.16 8.72
N ASN A 108 -11.96 0.14 8.73
CA ASN A 108 -13.00 0.72 7.90
C ASN A 108 -12.53 0.83 6.45
N ILE A 109 -13.39 0.41 5.53
CA ILE A 109 -13.12 0.40 4.09
C ILE A 109 -14.17 1.25 3.39
N ARG A 110 -13.71 2.18 2.56
CA ARG A 110 -14.57 3.01 1.70
C ARG A 110 -14.61 2.45 0.29
N VAL A 111 -15.81 2.37 -0.28
CA VAL A 111 -16.01 2.22 -1.72
C VAL A 111 -15.78 3.58 -2.36
N ALA A 112 -14.65 3.75 -3.04
CA ALA A 112 -14.28 5.00 -3.67
C ALA A 112 -14.91 5.11 -5.06
N THR A 113 -15.52 6.26 -5.36
CA THR A 113 -16.12 6.56 -6.67
C THR A 113 -15.49 7.80 -7.29
N ARG A 114 -15.89 8.18 -8.50
CA ARG A 114 -15.45 9.43 -9.12
C ARG A 114 -15.79 10.69 -8.30
N GLU A 115 -16.79 10.64 -7.43
CA GLU A 115 -17.09 11.74 -6.51
C GLU A 115 -15.97 11.99 -5.50
N ASP A 116 -15.14 10.98 -5.24
CA ASP A 116 -13.99 11.04 -4.34
C ASP A 116 -12.70 11.51 -5.02
N ALA A 117 -12.69 11.63 -6.35
CA ALA A 117 -11.52 12.01 -7.12
C ALA A 117 -10.94 13.36 -6.64
N GLY A 118 -9.65 13.37 -6.30
CA GLY A 118 -8.90 14.50 -5.75
C GLY A 118 -8.93 14.62 -4.22
N LYS A 119 -9.77 13.86 -3.50
CA LYS A 119 -9.89 13.97 -2.04
C LYS A 119 -8.61 13.52 -1.34
N GLY A 120 -8.03 14.44 -0.56
CA GLY A 120 -6.76 14.27 0.15
C GLY A 120 -5.52 14.76 -0.61
N VAL A 121 -5.68 15.26 -1.84
CA VAL A 121 -4.61 15.92 -2.61
C VAL A 121 -5.03 17.35 -2.99
N VAL A 122 -6.01 17.48 -3.89
CA VAL A 122 -6.51 18.78 -4.40
C VAL A 122 -7.88 19.18 -3.82
N ARG A 123 -8.58 18.23 -3.19
CA ARG A 123 -9.86 18.43 -2.51
C ARG A 123 -9.75 17.95 -1.06
N LYS A 124 -10.53 18.55 -0.16
CA LYS A 124 -10.62 18.08 1.22
C LYS A 124 -11.41 16.77 1.29
N LYS A 125 -11.00 15.85 2.17
CA LYS A 125 -11.79 14.66 2.52
C LYS A 125 -13.02 15.05 3.35
N ASP A 126 -14.13 14.38 3.09
CA ASP A 126 -15.40 14.48 3.82
C ASP A 126 -15.71 13.19 4.61
N TYR A 127 -14.75 12.28 4.69
CA TYR A 127 -14.78 11.06 5.49
C TYR A 127 -13.59 11.06 6.47
N THR A 128 -13.78 10.35 7.58
CA THR A 128 -12.74 10.08 8.57
C THR A 128 -12.61 8.59 8.81
N ASP A 129 -11.50 8.18 9.43
CA ASP A 129 -11.31 6.82 9.91
C ASP A 129 -11.50 5.78 8.81
N VAL A 130 -10.78 5.94 7.70
CA VAL A 130 -10.81 5.04 6.55
C VAL A 130 -9.39 4.56 6.30
N ASP A 131 -9.12 3.29 6.59
CA ASP A 131 -7.80 2.67 6.41
C ASP A 131 -7.73 1.81 5.13
N GLY A 132 -8.88 1.53 4.49
CA GLY A 132 -8.96 0.80 3.22
C GLY A 132 -9.82 1.51 2.18
N LEU A 133 -9.46 1.36 0.92
CA LEU A 133 -10.20 1.85 -0.23
C LEU A 133 -10.43 0.70 -1.21
N ILE A 134 -11.61 0.63 -1.82
CA ILE A 134 -11.90 -0.30 -2.91
C ILE A 134 -12.65 0.41 -4.04
N THR A 135 -12.49 -0.03 -5.30
CA THR A 135 -13.22 0.55 -6.44
C THR A 135 -13.26 -0.37 -7.66
N GLN A 136 -14.20 -0.12 -8.57
CA GLN A 136 -14.22 -0.60 -9.97
C GLN A 136 -14.05 0.56 -10.98
N GLU A 137 -13.90 1.79 -10.51
CA GLU A 137 -13.73 2.97 -11.35
C GLU A 137 -12.32 2.99 -11.95
N LYS A 138 -12.22 2.82 -13.27
CA LYS A 138 -10.96 2.96 -14.01
C LYS A 138 -10.41 4.36 -13.85
N GLY A 139 -9.09 4.51 -13.75
CA GLY A 139 -8.44 5.82 -13.66
C GLY A 139 -8.60 6.55 -12.32
N LEU A 140 -9.16 5.89 -11.29
CA LEU A 140 -9.18 6.41 -9.92
C LEU A 140 -8.01 5.79 -9.13
N VAL A 141 -7.10 6.63 -8.64
CA VAL A 141 -5.86 6.20 -7.98
C VAL A 141 -6.09 6.08 -6.47
N LEU A 142 -6.25 4.85 -5.99
CA LEU A 142 -6.32 4.55 -4.56
C LEU A 142 -4.97 4.84 -3.90
N SER A 143 -4.96 5.58 -2.79
CA SER A 143 -3.75 6.06 -2.15
C SER A 143 -3.76 5.82 -0.64
N THR A 144 -2.75 5.11 -0.14
CA THR A 144 -2.50 4.87 1.29
C THR A 144 -1.03 5.15 1.63
N PHE A 145 -0.73 5.41 2.91
CA PHE A 145 0.55 5.99 3.35
C PHE A 145 1.22 5.20 4.46
N TYR A 146 2.55 5.16 4.45
CA TYR A 146 3.30 4.26 5.31
C TYR A 146 4.60 4.88 5.83
N ALA A 147 4.97 4.45 7.03
CA ALA A 147 6.34 4.17 7.41
C ALA A 147 6.26 3.12 8.51
N ASP A 148 6.66 1.89 8.18
CA ASP A 148 6.60 0.66 8.99
C ASP A 148 5.29 -0.15 8.92
N CYS A 149 4.11 0.46 8.86
CA CYS A 149 2.87 -0.32 8.69
C CYS A 149 2.82 -1.04 7.33
N ILE A 150 1.97 -2.06 7.19
CA ILE A 150 1.98 -2.96 6.03
C ILE A 150 0.94 -2.53 4.99
N PRO A 151 1.34 -2.23 3.73
CA PRO A 151 0.42 -2.06 2.62
C PRO A 151 -0.11 -3.40 2.12
N LEU A 152 -1.43 -3.50 1.94
CA LEU A 152 -2.10 -4.65 1.36
C LEU A 152 -2.80 -4.23 0.07
N TYR A 153 -2.39 -4.80 -1.05
CA TYR A 153 -2.97 -4.59 -2.37
C TYR A 153 -3.88 -5.76 -2.73
N PHE A 154 -4.99 -5.49 -3.42
CA PHE A 154 -5.96 -6.49 -3.87
C PHE A 154 -6.38 -6.17 -5.31
N VAL A 155 -6.36 -7.18 -6.18
CA VAL A 155 -6.75 -7.07 -7.58
C VAL A 155 -7.61 -8.27 -7.94
N ASP A 156 -8.85 -8.01 -8.31
CA ASP A 156 -9.74 -9.00 -8.92
C ASP A 156 -9.82 -8.71 -10.43
N PRO A 157 -9.09 -9.46 -11.28
CA PRO A 157 -9.12 -9.25 -12.73
C PRO A 157 -10.45 -9.65 -13.36
N GLN A 158 -11.22 -10.57 -12.74
CA GLN A 158 -12.49 -11.06 -13.26
C GLN A 158 -13.59 -10.00 -13.10
N LYS A 159 -13.66 -9.40 -11.91
CA LYS A 159 -14.59 -8.32 -11.59
C LYS A 159 -14.07 -6.94 -11.95
N LYS A 160 -12.81 -6.82 -12.35
CA LYS A 160 -12.14 -5.53 -12.57
C LYS A 160 -12.31 -4.62 -11.34
N ALA A 161 -12.02 -5.18 -10.18
CA ALA A 161 -12.10 -4.49 -8.91
C ALA A 161 -10.73 -4.45 -8.26
N ILE A 162 -10.43 -3.37 -7.57
CA ILE A 162 -9.17 -3.20 -6.84
C ILE A 162 -9.44 -2.76 -5.41
N GLY A 163 -8.51 -3.08 -4.52
CA GLY A 163 -8.50 -2.66 -3.13
C GLY A 163 -7.10 -2.31 -2.65
N LEU A 164 -6.99 -1.32 -1.79
CA LEU A 164 -5.74 -0.90 -1.18
C LEU A 164 -5.96 -0.53 0.30
N SER A 165 -5.24 -1.21 1.18
CA SER A 165 -5.47 -1.14 2.62
C SER A 165 -4.20 -0.92 3.43
N HIS A 166 -4.32 -0.12 4.48
CA HIS A 166 -3.29 0.13 5.49
C HIS A 166 -3.48 -0.82 6.68
N SER A 167 -2.50 -1.68 6.93
CA SER A 167 -2.52 -2.65 8.03
C SER A 167 -1.32 -2.43 8.96
N GLY A 168 -1.47 -1.52 9.93
CA GLY A 168 -0.63 -1.53 11.13
C GLY A 168 -1.05 -2.67 12.08
N TRP A 169 -0.40 -2.83 13.22
CA TRP A 169 -0.71 -3.95 14.13
C TRP A 169 -2.20 -3.99 14.56
N ARG A 170 -2.84 -2.83 14.79
CA ARG A 170 -4.27 -2.76 15.12
C ARG A 170 -5.15 -3.24 13.96
N GLY A 171 -4.84 -2.81 12.74
CA GLY A 171 -5.53 -3.27 11.53
C GLY A 171 -5.30 -4.76 11.30
N THR A 172 -4.10 -5.27 11.57
CA THR A 172 -3.78 -6.69 11.49
C THR A 172 -4.59 -7.52 12.50
N VAL A 173 -4.66 -7.10 13.77
CA VAL A 173 -5.50 -7.75 14.79
C VAL A 173 -6.98 -7.67 14.41
N GLY A 174 -7.44 -6.54 13.87
CA GLY A 174 -8.79 -6.38 13.31
C GLY A 174 -9.04 -7.10 11.99
N LYS A 175 -8.07 -7.88 11.50
CA LYS A 175 -8.12 -8.61 10.24
C LYS A 175 -8.43 -7.76 9.01
N MET A 176 -7.73 -6.63 8.86
CA MET A 176 -7.91 -5.67 7.76
C MET A 176 -7.94 -6.33 6.37
N GLY A 177 -7.11 -7.34 6.13
CA GLY A 177 -7.10 -8.10 4.87
C GLY A 177 -8.42 -8.84 4.63
N GLU A 178 -8.91 -9.58 5.64
CA GLU A 178 -10.20 -10.28 5.60
C GLU A 178 -11.36 -9.29 5.40
N GLN A 179 -11.35 -8.16 6.11
CA GLN A 179 -12.37 -7.12 5.94
C GLN A 179 -12.37 -6.54 4.52
N THR A 180 -11.19 -6.35 3.92
CA THR A 180 -11.07 -5.84 2.54
C THR A 180 -11.64 -6.83 1.54
N VAL A 181 -11.27 -8.11 1.66
CA VAL A 181 -11.81 -9.19 0.82
C VAL A 181 -13.33 -9.26 0.96
N LYS A 182 -13.84 -9.32 2.20
CA LYS A 182 -15.28 -9.36 2.47
C LYS A 182 -16.02 -8.19 1.82
N LYS A 183 -15.49 -6.97 1.93
CA LYS A 183 -16.11 -5.80 1.31
C LYS A 183 -16.09 -5.87 -0.21
N MET A 184 -15.03 -6.39 -0.82
CA MET A 184 -15.00 -6.65 -2.28
C MET A 184 -16.02 -7.72 -2.71
N GLN A 185 -16.24 -8.76 -1.90
CA GLN A 185 -17.29 -9.76 -2.14
C GLN A 185 -18.68 -9.10 -2.10
N GLU A 186 -18.95 -8.31 -1.06
CA GLU A 186 -20.23 -7.63 -0.85
C GLU A 186 -20.57 -6.64 -1.96
N GLU A 187 -19.60 -5.81 -2.37
CA GLU A 187 -19.84 -4.70 -3.30
C GLU A 187 -19.72 -5.09 -4.76
N PHE A 188 -18.79 -6.01 -5.09
CA PHE A 188 -18.43 -6.31 -6.48
C PHE A 188 -18.67 -7.78 -6.86
N GLY A 189 -19.10 -8.61 -5.90
CA GLY A 189 -19.24 -10.05 -6.10
C GLY A 189 -17.90 -10.74 -6.37
N SER A 190 -16.79 -10.15 -5.90
CA SER A 190 -15.47 -10.77 -5.98
C SER A 190 -15.47 -12.12 -5.32
N ARG A 191 -14.62 -13.04 -5.80
CA ARG A 191 -14.40 -14.34 -5.18
C ARG A 191 -12.98 -14.41 -4.64
N PRO A 192 -12.74 -14.75 -3.37
CA PRO A 192 -11.40 -14.74 -2.77
C PRO A 192 -10.35 -15.50 -3.59
N GLU A 193 -10.73 -16.64 -4.17
CA GLU A 193 -9.85 -17.47 -4.99
C GLU A 193 -9.42 -16.81 -6.31
N GLU A 194 -10.13 -15.77 -6.77
CA GLU A 194 -9.80 -14.98 -7.97
C GLU A 194 -9.04 -13.69 -7.65
N ILE A 195 -8.89 -13.34 -6.36
CA ILE A 195 -8.21 -12.12 -5.94
C ILE A 195 -6.71 -12.38 -5.88
N TYR A 196 -5.94 -11.53 -6.55
CA TYR A 196 -4.49 -11.44 -6.41
C TYR A 196 -4.17 -10.39 -5.36
N ALA A 197 -3.37 -10.76 -4.37
CA ALA A 197 -2.97 -9.89 -3.28
C ALA A 197 -1.45 -9.70 -3.20
N ALA A 198 -1.05 -8.53 -2.72
CA ALA A 198 0.34 -8.27 -2.40
C ALA A 198 0.50 -7.64 -1.01
N ILE A 199 1.46 -8.14 -0.25
CA ILE A 199 1.87 -7.61 1.05
C ILE A 199 3.17 -6.84 0.84
N GLY A 200 3.11 -5.52 0.90
CA GLY A 200 4.25 -4.67 0.53
C GLY A 200 5.16 -4.25 1.70
N PRO A 201 6.16 -3.39 1.40
CA PRO A 201 7.20 -3.00 2.35
C PRO A 201 6.64 -2.42 3.64
N GLY A 202 7.19 -2.90 4.74
CA GLY A 202 6.88 -2.47 6.10
C GLY A 202 7.99 -2.89 7.05
N ILE A 203 7.77 -2.83 8.35
CA ILE A 203 8.75 -3.27 9.33
C ILE A 203 8.76 -4.81 9.44
N CYS A 204 9.93 -5.42 9.31
CA CYS A 204 10.09 -6.86 9.45
C CYS A 204 10.08 -7.31 10.92
N GLN A 205 9.90 -8.61 11.16
CA GLN A 205 9.90 -9.21 12.50
C GLN A 205 11.16 -8.87 13.31
N GLU A 206 12.34 -8.92 12.70
CA GLU A 206 13.61 -8.60 13.38
C GLU A 206 13.66 -7.17 13.96
N CYS A 207 12.98 -6.23 13.31
CA CYS A 207 12.95 -4.83 13.71
C CYS A 207 11.74 -4.46 14.59
N TYR A 208 10.70 -5.31 14.63
CA TYR A 208 9.42 -4.94 15.21
C TYR A 208 9.20 -5.46 16.62
N GLU A 209 9.92 -4.85 17.55
CA GLU A 209 9.75 -5.13 18.97
C GLU A 209 8.47 -4.46 19.49
N VAL A 210 7.60 -5.27 20.08
CA VAL A 210 6.30 -4.88 20.63
C VAL A 210 6.18 -5.25 22.11
N SER A 211 5.24 -4.59 22.78
CA SER A 211 4.87 -4.86 24.17
C SER A 211 3.96 -6.10 24.28
N GLU A 212 3.78 -6.57 25.51
CA GLU A 212 3.00 -7.77 25.82
C GLU A 212 1.53 -7.66 25.46
N ASP A 213 0.92 -6.47 25.62
CA ASP A 213 -0.46 -6.19 25.22
C ASP A 213 -0.68 -6.36 23.71
N VAL A 214 0.27 -5.90 22.90
CA VAL A 214 0.23 -6.10 21.44
C VAL A 214 0.41 -7.57 21.08
N ALA A 215 1.36 -8.25 21.76
CA ALA A 215 1.61 -9.67 21.56
C ALA A 215 0.38 -10.51 21.86
N GLN A 216 -0.27 -10.26 23.00
CA GLN A 216 -1.48 -10.95 23.43
C GLN A 216 -2.63 -10.73 22.44
N ALA A 217 -2.84 -9.49 21.97
CA ALA A 217 -3.87 -9.20 20.98
C ALA A 217 -3.70 -9.99 19.67
N VAL A 218 -2.45 -10.23 19.24
CA VAL A 218 -2.17 -11.10 18.07
C VAL A 218 -2.45 -12.57 18.40
N CYS A 219 -2.04 -13.05 19.58
CA CYS A 219 -2.31 -14.42 20.00
C CYS A 219 -3.83 -14.72 20.05
N GLU A 220 -4.63 -13.78 20.55
CA GLU A 220 -6.09 -13.88 20.61
C GLU A 220 -6.72 -13.94 19.20
N CYS A 221 -6.16 -13.21 18.23
CA CYS A 221 -6.61 -13.24 16.83
C CYS A 221 -6.49 -14.64 16.19
N PHE A 222 -5.56 -15.47 16.64
CA PHE A 222 -5.29 -16.82 16.14
C PHE A 222 -5.46 -17.90 17.23
N GLU A 223 -6.31 -17.68 18.23
CA GLU A 223 -6.42 -18.59 19.39
C GLU A 223 -6.70 -20.05 19.00
N LYS A 224 -7.50 -20.25 17.94
CA LYS A 224 -7.87 -21.58 17.42
C LYS A 224 -6.73 -22.28 16.66
N GLU A 225 -5.64 -21.58 16.38
CA GLU A 225 -4.56 -21.98 15.48
C GLU A 225 -3.18 -21.76 16.14
N ARG A 226 -3.00 -22.28 17.35
CA ARG A 226 -1.77 -22.07 18.15
C ARG A 226 -0.46 -22.33 17.41
N SER A 227 -0.42 -23.33 16.53
CA SER A 227 0.78 -23.65 15.73
C SER A 227 1.18 -22.53 14.74
N ILE A 228 0.24 -21.64 14.39
CA ILE A 228 0.52 -20.45 13.59
C ILE A 228 1.15 -19.38 14.47
N VAL A 229 0.61 -19.14 15.67
CA VAL A 229 1.09 -18.11 16.61
C VAL A 229 2.61 -18.25 16.88
N GLU A 230 3.10 -19.47 17.06
CA GLU A 230 4.53 -19.75 17.28
C GLU A 230 5.44 -19.28 16.12
N LYS A 231 4.88 -19.10 14.91
CA LYS A 231 5.59 -18.57 13.73
C LYS A 231 5.44 -17.06 13.59
N LEU A 232 4.44 -16.45 14.22
CA LEU A 232 4.15 -15.02 14.12
C LEU A 232 4.93 -14.21 15.14
N ILE A 233 5.14 -14.77 16.33
CA ILE A 233 5.64 -14.01 17.47
C ILE A 233 6.53 -14.86 18.37
N TYR A 234 7.62 -14.27 18.86
CA TYR A 234 8.46 -14.88 19.88
C TYR A 234 8.83 -13.88 20.97
N LYS A 235 8.97 -14.40 22.19
CA LYS A 235 9.35 -13.62 23.37
C LYS A 235 10.87 -13.45 23.43
N LYS A 236 11.32 -12.25 23.79
CA LYS A 236 12.73 -11.92 24.07
C LYS A 236 13.00 -11.94 25.56
N ASP A 237 14.27 -12.10 25.92
CA ASP A 237 14.74 -12.12 27.31
C ASP A 237 14.43 -10.82 28.08
N ASN A 238 14.28 -9.70 27.38
CA ASN A 238 13.92 -8.40 27.95
C ASN A 238 12.41 -8.24 28.26
N GLY A 239 11.62 -9.31 28.13
CA GLY A 239 10.18 -9.30 28.37
C GLY A 239 9.34 -8.68 27.24
N LYS A 240 9.96 -8.27 26.13
CA LYS A 240 9.28 -7.82 24.91
C LYS A 240 9.12 -8.97 23.91
N TYR A 241 8.43 -8.69 22.81
CA TYR A 241 8.14 -9.68 21.77
C TYR A 241 8.54 -9.15 20.39
N GLN A 242 8.87 -10.04 19.47
CA GLN A 242 9.13 -9.72 18.07
C GLN A 242 7.99 -10.24 17.21
N LEU A 243 7.30 -9.34 16.52
CA LEU A 243 6.07 -9.64 15.79
C LEU A 243 6.28 -9.56 14.27
N ASP A 244 5.95 -10.64 13.56
CA ASP A 244 5.95 -10.68 12.10
C ASP A 244 4.60 -10.23 11.54
N LEU A 245 4.48 -8.94 11.20
CA LEU A 245 3.27 -8.44 10.56
C LEU A 245 3.09 -8.97 9.13
N TRP A 246 4.17 -9.29 8.39
CA TRP A 246 4.05 -9.83 7.04
C TRP A 246 3.45 -11.23 7.08
N ARG A 247 3.99 -12.12 7.92
CA ARG A 247 3.43 -13.46 8.10
C ARG A 247 2.02 -13.40 8.67
N THR A 248 1.76 -12.52 9.64
CA THR A 248 0.41 -12.39 10.23
C THR A 248 -0.63 -12.00 9.18
N ASN A 249 -0.33 -11.01 8.33
CA ASN A 249 -1.25 -10.64 7.25
C ASN A 249 -1.35 -11.73 6.18
N TYR A 250 -0.27 -12.47 5.89
CA TYR A 250 -0.32 -13.62 4.97
C TYR A 250 -1.31 -14.69 5.44
N GLU A 251 -1.27 -15.08 6.72
CA GLU A 251 -2.20 -16.06 7.29
C GLU A 251 -3.65 -15.55 7.27
N ILE A 252 -3.88 -14.26 7.53
CA ILE A 252 -5.21 -13.64 7.43
C ILE A 252 -5.75 -13.72 5.98
N LEU A 253 -4.90 -13.48 4.98
CA LEU A 253 -5.30 -13.56 3.58
C LEU A 253 -5.63 -15.00 3.16
N LEU A 254 -4.88 -15.99 3.66
CA LEU A 254 -5.21 -17.40 3.46
C LEU A 254 -6.55 -17.77 4.11
N GLN A 255 -6.79 -17.35 5.36
CA GLN A 255 -8.07 -17.55 6.05
C GLN A 255 -9.24 -16.87 5.32
N ALA A 256 -8.99 -15.72 4.68
CA ALA A 256 -9.96 -15.02 3.86
C ALA A 256 -10.29 -15.74 2.53
N GLY A 257 -9.58 -16.81 2.21
CA GLY A 257 -9.82 -17.65 1.03
C GLY A 257 -8.98 -17.30 -0.19
N ILE A 258 -8.01 -16.37 -0.08
CA ILE A 258 -7.08 -16.11 -1.19
C ILE A 258 -6.14 -17.29 -1.35
N LEU A 259 -5.93 -17.74 -2.58
CA LEU A 259 -5.02 -18.85 -2.88
C LEU A 259 -3.57 -18.47 -2.56
N PRO A 260 -2.75 -19.37 -2.00
CA PRO A 260 -1.34 -19.11 -1.72
C PRO A 260 -0.55 -18.56 -2.92
N GLU A 261 -0.78 -19.13 -4.11
CA GLU A 261 -0.18 -18.71 -5.39
C GLU A 261 -0.63 -17.31 -5.85
N HIS A 262 -1.71 -16.80 -5.28
CA HIS A 262 -2.24 -15.44 -5.53
C HIS A 262 -1.79 -14.44 -4.46
N ILE A 263 -0.83 -14.79 -3.59
CA ILE A 263 -0.27 -13.87 -2.60
C ILE A 263 1.22 -13.67 -2.82
N GLN A 264 1.64 -12.44 -3.08
CA GLN A 264 3.06 -12.07 -3.11
C GLN A 264 3.44 -11.29 -1.85
N VAL A 265 4.47 -11.74 -1.13
CA VAL A 265 4.98 -11.06 0.07
C VAL A 265 6.30 -10.34 -0.25
N THR A 266 6.47 -9.15 0.29
CA THR A 266 7.73 -8.39 0.24
C THR A 266 8.83 -9.08 1.05
N ASP A 267 10.07 -8.73 0.72
CA ASP A 267 11.30 -9.04 1.47
C ASP A 267 12.03 -7.78 1.94
N ILE A 268 11.45 -6.60 1.72
CA ILE A 268 12.08 -5.29 1.97
C ILE A 268 11.54 -4.66 3.26
N CYS A 269 12.40 -4.54 4.26
CA CYS A 269 12.10 -3.89 5.54
C CYS A 269 12.34 -2.37 5.50
N THR A 270 11.38 -1.57 5.95
CA THR A 270 11.53 -0.10 6.09
C THR A 270 12.61 0.28 7.09
N CYS A 271 12.69 -0.42 8.23
CA CYS A 271 13.61 -0.11 9.32
C CYS A 271 15.07 -0.50 9.00
N HIS A 272 15.31 -1.58 8.26
CA HIS A 272 16.64 -1.95 7.78
C HIS A 272 17.16 -1.04 6.66
N ASN A 273 16.25 -0.40 5.91
CA ASN A 273 16.60 0.37 4.72
C ASN A 273 16.22 1.86 4.86
N PRO A 274 16.59 2.59 5.93
CA PRO A 274 16.10 3.95 6.18
C PRO A 274 16.63 5.00 5.18
N SER A 275 17.71 4.70 4.45
CA SER A 275 18.21 5.53 3.34
C SER A 275 17.37 5.38 2.07
N TYR A 276 16.63 4.28 1.94
CA TYR A 276 15.81 3.95 0.77
C TYR A 276 14.32 4.12 1.03
N LEU A 277 13.87 3.86 2.27
CA LEU A 277 12.48 3.92 2.70
C LEU A 277 12.38 4.79 3.96
N PHE A 278 11.28 5.55 4.12
CA PHE A 278 10.99 6.17 5.40
C PHE A 278 10.58 5.10 6.42
N SER A 279 11.11 5.20 7.64
CA SER A 279 10.74 4.35 8.78
C SER A 279 10.49 5.22 10.00
N HIS A 280 9.36 5.01 10.68
CA HIS A 280 9.04 5.70 11.92
C HIS A 280 9.93 5.21 13.07
N ARG A 281 10.18 3.90 13.13
CA ARG A 281 11.03 3.23 14.11
C ARG A 281 12.47 3.68 13.98
N ALA A 282 13.07 3.59 12.79
CA ALA A 282 14.48 3.93 12.58
C ALA A 282 14.77 5.42 12.80
N SER A 283 13.79 6.29 12.48
CA SER A 283 13.97 7.74 12.58
C SER A 283 13.47 8.34 13.90
N HIS A 284 13.01 7.53 14.85
CA HIS A 284 12.34 7.97 16.08
C HIS A 284 11.24 9.01 15.81
N GLY A 285 10.42 8.76 14.78
CA GLY A 285 9.31 9.61 14.38
C GLY A 285 9.63 10.79 13.45
N ARG A 286 10.91 11.11 13.22
CA ARG A 286 11.34 12.22 12.34
C ARG A 286 11.45 11.81 10.86
N ARG A 287 10.31 11.74 10.16
CA ARG A 287 10.24 11.18 8.80
C ARG A 287 9.10 11.75 7.95
N GLY A 288 9.19 11.58 6.62
CA GLY A 288 8.09 11.72 5.66
C GLY A 288 7.28 10.44 5.46
N ASN A 289 6.27 10.43 4.59
CA ASN A 289 5.47 9.25 4.26
C ASN A 289 5.88 8.64 2.92
N LEU A 290 5.98 7.31 2.90
CA LEU A 290 5.90 6.50 1.68
C LEU A 290 4.43 6.38 1.27
N GLY A 291 4.18 6.05 0.00
CA GLY A 291 2.83 5.84 -0.53
C GLY A 291 2.72 4.53 -1.28
N ALA A 292 1.60 3.84 -1.07
CA ALA A 292 1.12 2.79 -1.95
C ALA A 292 0.05 3.39 -2.86
N PHE A 293 0.12 3.04 -4.15
CA PHE A 293 -0.83 3.52 -5.15
C PHE A 293 -1.29 2.36 -6.03
N LEU A 294 -2.60 2.33 -6.31
CA LEU A 294 -3.22 1.30 -7.14
C LEU A 294 -4.34 1.92 -7.98
N CYS A 295 -4.33 1.66 -9.28
CA CYS A 295 -5.28 2.18 -10.24
C CYS A 295 -5.68 1.07 -11.23
N LEU A 296 -6.97 0.96 -11.50
CA LEU A 296 -7.52 0.06 -12.51
C LEU A 296 -7.45 0.72 -13.88
N ILE A 297 -7.00 -0.02 -14.91
CA ILE A 297 -6.82 0.49 -16.30
C ILE A 297 -7.78 -0.16 -17.30
#